data_AF-A0A259TGK6-F1
#
_entry.id   AF-A0A259TGK6-F1
#
_cell.length_a   1.000
_cell.length_b   1.000
_cell.length_c   1.000
_cell.angle_alpha   90.00
_cell.angle_beta   90.00
_cell.angle_gamma   90.00
#
_symmetry.space_group_name_H-M   'P 1'
#
loop_
_entity.id
_entity.type
_entity.pdbx_description
1 polymer ?
#
loop_
_entity_poly.entity_id
_entity_poly.type
_entity_poly.pdbx_seq_one_letter_code
_entity_poly.pdbx_strand_id
1 'polypeptide(L)'
;MGKEPITEQYFIDKLAKAKDHFERALDCKHTEFDDLYPYIMEHPQFFWYKRYVAWSELLTIVGMCDELDFSWKELFTPHQVEYLEKRVMSSTVLDYWYEKNDSKEHAQR
;
A
#
# COMPACT_ATOMS: atom_id res chain seq x y z
N MET A 1 -29.30 8.29 -14.86
CA MET A 1 -28.78 8.44 -13.49
C MET A 1 -27.52 9.28 -13.57
N GLY A 2 -27.52 10.47 -12.98
CA GLY A 2 -26.30 11.30 -12.89
C GLY A 2 -25.31 10.61 -11.95
N LYS A 3 -24.05 10.48 -12.36
CA LYS A 3 -23.00 9.97 -11.46
C LYS A 3 -22.88 10.94 -10.28
N GLU A 4 -22.84 10.43 -9.06
CA GLU A 4 -22.61 11.25 -7.88
C GLU A 4 -21.31 12.05 -8.05
N PRO A 5 -21.26 13.31 -7.57
CA PRO A 5 -20.04 14.09 -7.60
C PRO A 5 -18.95 13.38 -6.81
N ILE A 6 -17.71 13.45 -7.31
CA ILE A 6 -16.54 12.92 -6.59
C ILE A 6 -16.35 13.76 -5.33
N THR A 7 -16.36 13.11 -4.17
CA THR A 7 -16.22 13.76 -2.86
C THR A 7 -14.85 13.47 -2.24
N GLU A 8 -14.47 14.24 -1.22
CA GLU A 8 -13.32 13.91 -0.37
C GLU A 8 -13.46 12.48 0.19
N GLN A 9 -14.64 12.11 0.68
CA GLN A 9 -14.91 10.77 1.20
C GLN A 9 -14.59 9.66 0.19
N TYR A 10 -14.88 9.86 -1.10
CA TYR A 10 -14.54 8.89 -2.13
C TYR A 10 -13.03 8.63 -2.19
N PHE A 11 -12.21 9.67 -2.09
CA PHE A 11 -10.75 9.55 -2.08
C PHE A 11 -10.23 8.94 -0.78
N ILE A 12 -10.79 9.32 0.37
CA ILE A 12 -10.46 8.72 1.67
C ILE A 12 -10.77 7.23 1.67
N ASP A 13 -11.92 6.81 1.14
CA ASP A 13 -12.28 5.39 1.00
C ASP A 13 -11.36 4.65 0.03
N LYS A 14 -11.00 5.29 -1.09
CA LYS A 14 -10.06 4.73 -2.07
C LYS A 14 -8.67 4.55 -1.45
N LEU A 15 -8.22 5.53 -0.67
CA LEU A 15 -6.94 5.52 0.00
C LEU A 15 -6.88 4.45 1.11
N ALA A 16 -7.94 4.31 1.89
CA ALA A 16 -8.05 3.25 2.89
C ALA A 16 -7.96 1.85 2.26
N LYS A 17 -8.58 1.64 1.09
CA LYS A 17 -8.48 0.38 0.33
C LYS A 17 -7.08 0.14 -0.22
N ALA A 18 -6.42 1.18 -0.74
CA ALA A 18 -5.05 1.07 -1.23
C ALA A 18 -4.05 0.77 -0.10
N LYS A 19 -4.28 1.35 1.09
CA LYS A 19 -3.52 1.02 2.30
C LYS A 19 -3.66 -0.46 2.65
N ASP A 20 -4.89 -0.97 2.74
CA ASP A 20 -5.14 -2.39 3.03
C ASP A 20 -4.51 -3.30 1.96
N HIS A 21 -4.64 -2.95 0.68
CA HIS A 21 -3.99 -3.69 -0.41
C HIS A 21 -2.46 -3.76 -0.24
N PHE A 22 -1.83 -2.63 0.07
CA PHE A 22 -0.39 -2.57 0.31
C PHE A 22 0.03 -3.41 1.53
N GLU A 23 -0.67 -3.27 2.65
CA GLU A 23 -0.40 -4.03 3.88
C GLU A 23 -0.56 -5.55 3.67
N ARG A 24 -1.57 -5.96 2.90
CA ARG A 24 -1.72 -7.37 2.49
C ARG A 24 -0.58 -7.86 1.61
N ALA A 25 -0.07 -7.02 0.70
CA ALA A 25 1.07 -7.35 -0.13
C ALA A 25 2.38 -7.47 0.67
N LEU A 26 2.54 -6.65 1.73
CA LEU A 26 3.64 -6.79 2.68
C LEU A 26 3.57 -8.11 3.43
N ASP A 27 2.39 -8.43 3.97
CA ASP A 27 2.09 -9.67 4.70
C ASP A 27 2.13 -10.94 3.83
N CYS A 28 2.46 -10.84 2.54
CA CYS A 28 2.40 -11.94 1.57
C CYS A 28 1.03 -12.64 1.51
N LYS A 29 -0.05 -11.91 1.81
CA LYS A 29 -1.42 -12.42 1.68
C LYS A 29 -1.86 -12.38 0.23
N HIS A 30 -2.85 -13.20 -0.12
CA HIS A 30 -3.47 -13.19 -1.44
C HIS A 30 -4.20 -11.85 -1.71
N THR A 31 -4.22 -11.40 -2.95
CA THR A 31 -4.72 -10.12 -3.46
C THR A 31 -5.28 -10.33 -4.86
N GLU A 32 -6.12 -9.41 -5.36
CA GLU A 32 -6.64 -9.46 -6.73
C GLU A 32 -5.53 -9.50 -7.79
N PHE A 33 -4.35 -8.97 -7.48
CA PHE A 33 -3.18 -9.03 -8.35
C PHE A 33 -2.71 -10.48 -8.60
N ASP A 34 -2.85 -11.39 -7.63
CA ASP A 34 -2.49 -12.79 -7.81
C ASP A 34 -3.47 -13.53 -8.73
N ASP A 35 -4.75 -13.11 -8.75
CA ASP A 35 -5.77 -13.66 -9.66
C ASP A 35 -5.53 -13.23 -11.12
N LEU A 36 -5.08 -11.99 -11.32
CA LEU A 36 -4.77 -11.44 -12.65
C LEU A 36 -3.51 -12.05 -13.26
N TYR A 37 -2.60 -12.50 -12.41
CA TYR A 37 -1.33 -13.09 -12.84
C TYR A 37 -1.05 -14.41 -12.12
N PRO A 38 -1.76 -15.51 -12.44
CA PRO A 38 -1.56 -16.81 -11.79
C PRO A 38 -0.10 -17.29 -11.82
N TYR A 39 0.62 -16.95 -12.90
CA TYR A 39 2.05 -17.19 -13.08
C TYR A 39 2.93 -16.58 -11.98
N ILE A 40 2.49 -15.50 -11.32
CA ILE A 40 3.21 -14.86 -10.21
C ILE A 40 3.22 -15.75 -8.96
N MET A 41 2.16 -16.53 -8.72
CA MET A 41 2.11 -17.46 -7.59
C MET A 41 3.11 -18.62 -7.73
N GLU A 42 3.43 -19.01 -8.97
CA GLU A 42 4.38 -20.09 -9.27
C GLU A 42 5.85 -19.65 -9.18
N HIS A 43 6.10 -18.35 -9.00
CA HIS A 43 7.41 -17.73 -9.16
C HIS A 43 7.73 -16.75 -8.02
N PRO A 44 8.38 -17.24 -6.94
CA PRO A 44 8.68 -16.47 -5.72
C PRO A 44 9.41 -15.13 -5.96
N GLN A 45 10.20 -15.02 -7.02
CA GLN A 45 10.85 -13.76 -7.42
C GLN A 45 9.89 -12.58 -7.65
N PHE A 46 8.59 -12.82 -7.90
CA PHE A 46 7.62 -11.75 -8.15
C PHE A 46 6.97 -11.17 -6.89
N PHE A 47 7.28 -11.68 -5.69
CA PHE A 47 6.76 -11.10 -4.43
C PHE A 47 7.12 -9.62 -4.29
N TRP A 48 8.33 -9.25 -4.66
CA TRP A 48 8.76 -7.85 -4.64
C TRP A 48 7.97 -7.00 -5.64
N TYR A 49 7.69 -7.54 -6.83
CA TYR A 49 6.93 -6.82 -7.85
C TYR A 49 5.53 -6.45 -7.37
N LYS A 50 4.82 -7.40 -6.75
CA LYS A 50 3.51 -7.17 -6.14
C LYS A 50 3.55 -6.06 -5.09
N ARG A 51 4.54 -6.07 -4.20
CA ARG A 51 4.72 -5.02 -3.17
C ARG A 51 4.98 -3.65 -3.80
N TYR A 52 5.81 -3.57 -4.84
CA TYR A 52 6.07 -2.33 -5.56
C TYR A 52 4.83 -1.79 -6.29
N VAL A 53 4.02 -2.67 -6.89
CA VAL A 53 2.76 -2.28 -7.53
C VAL A 53 1.81 -1.67 -6.51
N ALA A 54 1.58 -2.34 -5.38
CA ALA A 54 0.69 -1.83 -4.34
C ALA A 54 1.22 -0.53 -3.69
N TRP A 55 2.54 -0.40 -3.52
CA TRP A 55 3.16 0.84 -3.06
C TRP A 55 2.95 2.00 -4.04
N SER A 56 3.14 1.75 -5.33
CA SER A 56 2.93 2.75 -6.39
C SER A 56 1.46 3.21 -6.43
N GLU A 57 0.51 2.29 -6.28
CA GLU A 57 -0.92 2.62 -6.17
C GLU A 57 -1.19 3.54 -4.98
N LEU A 58 -0.68 3.17 -3.80
CA LEU A 58 -0.84 3.94 -2.57
C LEU A 58 -0.28 5.36 -2.71
N LEU A 59 0.96 5.50 -3.21
CA LEU A 59 1.59 6.81 -3.44
C LEU A 59 0.85 7.67 -4.47
N THR A 60 0.22 7.04 -5.46
CA THR A 60 -0.57 7.75 -6.47
C THR A 60 -1.79 8.38 -5.81
N ILE A 61 -2.54 7.61 -5.01
CA ILE A 61 -3.76 8.11 -4.37
C ILE A 61 -3.43 9.16 -3.29
N VAL A 62 -2.36 8.96 -2.52
CA VAL A 62 -1.85 9.99 -1.59
C VAL A 62 -1.54 11.30 -2.33
N GLY A 63 -0.83 11.22 -3.46
CA GLY A 63 -0.54 12.39 -4.28
C GLY A 63 -1.80 13.11 -4.76
N MET A 64 -2.84 12.37 -5.15
CA MET A 64 -4.13 12.97 -5.50
C MET A 64 -4.82 13.65 -4.31
N CYS A 65 -4.71 13.08 -3.10
CA CYS A 65 -5.27 13.70 -1.89
C CYS A 65 -4.53 15.00 -1.55
N ASP A 66 -3.20 15.02 -1.70
CA ASP A 66 -2.40 16.25 -1.53
C ASP A 66 -2.78 17.32 -2.57
N GLU A 67 -2.93 16.95 -3.85
CA GLU A 67 -3.31 17.88 -4.93
C GLU A 67 -4.71 18.50 -4.74
N LEU A 68 -5.59 17.83 -3.99
CA LEU A 68 -6.96 18.24 -3.73
C LEU A 68 -7.17 18.81 -2.32
N ASP A 69 -6.10 18.98 -1.53
CA ASP A 69 -6.12 19.45 -0.14
C ASP A 69 -7.01 18.60 0.80
N PHE A 70 -7.10 17.29 0.56
CA PHE A 70 -7.90 16.37 1.39
C PHE A 70 -7.13 15.86 2.61
N SER A 71 -7.80 15.79 3.77
CA SER A 71 -7.15 15.36 5.02
C SER A 71 -7.02 13.84 5.07
N TRP A 72 -5.84 13.33 4.72
CA TRP A 72 -5.61 11.88 4.64
C TRP A 72 -4.67 11.32 5.71
N LYS A 73 -3.84 12.15 6.33
CA LYS A 73 -2.75 11.72 7.23
C LYS A 73 -3.27 10.97 8.47
N GLU A 74 -4.49 11.25 8.90
CA GLU A 74 -5.15 10.60 10.04
C GLU A 74 -5.42 9.10 9.81
N LEU A 75 -5.41 8.64 8.56
CA LEU A 75 -5.53 7.21 8.23
C LEU A 75 -4.25 6.41 8.54
N PHE A 76 -3.14 7.08 8.82
CA PHE A 76 -1.81 6.47 8.93
C PHE A 76 -1.18 6.77 10.28
N THR A 77 -0.27 5.91 10.73
CA THR A 77 0.58 6.26 11.87
C THR A 77 1.58 7.35 11.46
N PRO A 78 2.12 8.14 12.40
CA PRO A 78 3.11 9.16 12.09
C PRO A 78 4.31 8.62 11.29
N HIS A 79 4.76 7.41 11.63
CA HIS A 79 5.83 6.70 10.92
C HIS A 79 5.47 6.35 9.46
N GLN A 80 4.24 5.89 9.22
CA GLN A 80 3.74 5.61 7.88
C GLN A 80 3.62 6.89 7.04
N VAL A 81 3.16 7.99 7.65
CA VAL A 81 3.09 9.31 6.99
C VAL A 81 4.48 9.75 6.53
N GLU A 82 5.51 9.58 7.37
CA GLU A 82 6.90 9.93 7.01
C GLU A 82 7.38 9.19 5.75
N TYR A 83 7.05 7.91 5.60
CA TYR A 83 7.41 7.15 4.40
C TYR A 83 6.66 7.59 3.15
N LEU A 84 5.37 7.91 3.30
CA LEU A 84 4.54 8.38 2.19
C LEU A 84 5.02 9.76 1.71
N GLU A 85 5.30 10.68 2.62
CA GLU A 85 5.79 12.03 2.30
C GLU A 85 7.16 12.01 1.62
N LYS A 86 8.08 11.15 2.10
CA LYS A 86 9.40 11.01 1.48
C LYS A 86 9.35 10.27 0.14
N ARG A 87 8.21 9.68 -0.24
CA ARG A 87 8.02 8.83 -1.44
C ARG A 87 9.12 7.77 -1.58
N VAL A 88 9.61 7.27 -0.45
CA VAL A 88 10.78 6.39 -0.42
C VAL A 88 10.36 5.02 -0.97
N MET A 89 10.75 4.72 -2.20
CA MET A 89 10.64 3.36 -2.74
C MET A 89 11.94 2.59 -2.46
N SER A 90 12.27 2.46 -1.17
CA SER A 90 13.42 1.65 -0.74
C SER A 90 12.92 0.39 -0.05
N SER A 91 13.74 -0.67 -0.08
CA SER A 91 13.49 -1.89 0.69
C SER A 91 13.16 -1.60 2.16
N THR A 92 13.69 -0.50 2.72
CA THR A 92 13.42 -0.04 4.07
C THR A 92 11.93 0.22 4.34
N VAL A 93 11.16 0.78 3.39
CA VAL A 93 9.72 0.98 3.63
C VAL A 93 9.00 -0.36 3.71
N LEU A 94 9.38 -1.29 2.83
CA LEU A 94 8.80 -2.63 2.78
C LEU A 94 9.15 -3.44 4.04
N ASP A 95 10.33 -3.21 4.62
CA ASP A 95 10.80 -3.91 5.80
C ASP A 95 10.38 -3.21 7.12
N TYR A 96 10.05 -1.93 7.13
CA TYR A 96 9.81 -1.19 8.39
C TYR A 96 8.46 -0.48 8.41
N TRP A 97 7.53 -0.80 7.50
CA TRP A 97 6.19 -0.21 7.46
C TRP A 97 5.46 -0.26 8.81
N TYR A 98 5.57 -1.40 9.50
CA TYR A 98 5.13 -1.55 10.88
C TYR A 98 6.30 -1.17 11.80
N GLU A 99 6.15 -0.15 12.65
CA GLU A 99 7.17 0.40 13.57
C GLU A 99 7.95 -0.65 14.37
N LYS A 100 7.39 -1.85 14.54
CA LYS A 100 8.03 -3.02 15.14
C LYS A 100 8.09 -4.14 14.11
N ASN A 101 9.20 -4.25 13.39
CA ASN A 101 9.46 -5.46 12.63
C ASN A 101 9.96 -6.57 13.60
N ASP A 102 9.05 -7.13 14.40
CA ASP A 102 9.24 -8.34 15.21
C ASP A 102 9.25 -9.62 14.33
N SER A 103 9.22 -9.48 13.00
CA SER A 103 9.08 -10.60 12.06
C SER A 103 10.38 -11.35 11.74
N LYS A 104 11.43 -11.23 12.57
CA LYS A 104 12.66 -12.05 12.41
C LYS A 104 12.48 -13.51 12.86
N GLU A 105 11.30 -13.93 13.33
CA GLU A 105 11.07 -15.32 13.77
C GLU A 105 10.69 -16.32 12.65
N HIS A 106 10.40 -15.90 11.42
CA HIS A 106 9.95 -16.83 10.36
C HIS A 106 11.02 -17.27 9.35
N ALA A 107 12.29 -16.91 9.53
CA ALA A 107 13.39 -17.34 8.65
C ALA A 107 14.29 -18.45 9.25
N GLN A 108 13.95 -19.00 10.42
CA GLN A 108 14.67 -20.12 11.06
C GLN A 108 13.71 -21.24 11.47
N ARG A 109 13.15 -21.96 10.50
CA ARG A 109 12.70 -23.35 10.68
C ARG A 109 12.90 -24.13 9.39
#